data_AF-A0A6S7ELN3-F1
#
_entry.id   AF-A0A6S7ELN3-F1
#
_cell.length_a   1.000
_cell.length_b   1.000
_cell.length_c   1.000
_cell.angle_alpha   90.00
_cell.angle_beta   90.00
_cell.angle_gamma   90.00
#
_symmetry.space_group_name_H-M   'P 1'
#
loop_
_entity.id
_entity.type
_entity.pdbx_description
1 polymer ?
#
loop_
_entity_poly.entity_id
_entity_poly.type
_entity_poly.pdbx_seq_one_letter_code
_entity_poly.pdbx_strand_id
1 'polypeptide(L)'
;MPRQPTTASPSQDAQAASGACGPRRALTLALAALVCAPLRLASATGNAAADDRDAIIRRVFQADLARLRFGADHARLMRGLGVIWIPMESGAPGIEFEHPLGSGDSVGAAMTLLGTADRRLATRRLAEVCRLLPGYVRAVGDLAPGRYALPAPRRAAFDFPDNGVDAQGHFQLRREHLILLRAANWREAGKRELESVLREGEAYWPMPLIDGKRPYGDSSYYQIDMARLLGRPYPLDAKGYAVTDPARDARLERLHWQTAAALQVVLAHARA
;
A
#
# COMPACT_ATOMS: atom_id res chain seq x y z
N MET A 1 -2.73 24.11 63.43
CA MET A 1 -1.44 24.68 62.96
C MET A 1 -0.43 24.53 64.08
N PRO A 2 0.87 24.23 63.86
CA PRO A 2 1.64 24.02 62.60
C PRO A 2 2.19 22.56 62.49
N ARG A 3 2.40 21.92 61.30
CA ARG A 3 3.52 22.00 60.31
C ARG A 3 4.91 21.98 61.00
N GLN A 4 5.92 21.17 60.65
CA GLN A 4 6.25 20.40 59.44
C GLN A 4 7.49 19.48 59.73
N PRO A 5 8.16 18.81 58.75
CA PRO A 5 8.68 17.44 58.87
C PRO A 5 10.20 17.34 59.04
N THR A 6 10.67 16.13 59.36
CA THR A 6 12.11 15.78 59.31
C THR A 6 12.36 14.81 58.17
N THR A 7 13.31 15.20 57.32
CA THR A 7 13.87 14.47 56.17
C THR A 7 14.73 13.28 56.61
N ALA A 8 14.62 12.16 55.89
CA ALA A 8 15.66 11.14 55.81
C ALA A 8 15.70 10.54 54.40
N SER A 9 16.85 10.66 53.74
CA SER A 9 17.37 9.79 52.66
C SER A 9 18.45 8.88 53.30
N PRO A 10 19.07 7.85 52.64
CA PRO A 10 18.99 7.35 51.26
C PRO A 10 18.96 5.78 51.17
N SER A 11 19.33 5.23 50.00
CA SER A 11 19.61 3.82 49.56
C SER A 11 18.50 3.18 48.72
N GLN A 12 18.63 2.96 47.40
CA GLN A 12 19.57 2.11 46.63
C GLN A 12 19.56 0.65 47.11
N ASP A 13 18.66 -0.17 46.57
CA ASP A 13 18.99 -1.28 45.65
C ASP A 13 17.78 -2.19 45.39
N ALA A 14 17.39 -2.30 44.12
CA ALA A 14 16.82 -3.51 43.54
C ALA A 14 16.79 -3.36 42.01
N GLN A 15 17.82 -3.91 41.37
CA GLN A 15 17.86 -4.25 39.95
C GLN A 15 16.78 -5.33 39.64
N ALA A 16 16.08 -5.21 38.50
CA ALA A 16 16.24 -6.12 37.37
C ALA A 16 15.10 -5.99 36.31
N ALA A 17 15.54 -5.75 35.07
CA ALA A 17 15.06 -6.32 33.81
C ALA A 17 13.60 -6.13 33.34
N SER A 18 13.42 -5.27 32.33
CA SER A 18 12.85 -5.66 31.02
C SER A 18 13.11 -4.51 30.04
N GLY A 19 13.85 -4.74 28.96
CA GLY A 19 13.27 -5.16 27.69
C GLY A 19 13.49 -4.03 26.69
N ALA A 20 14.60 -4.11 25.94
CA ALA A 20 15.07 -3.07 25.04
C ALA A 20 14.01 -2.66 24.01
N CYS A 21 13.66 -1.37 24.04
CA CYS A 21 12.87 -0.69 23.03
C CYS A 21 13.73 -0.57 21.75
N GLY A 22 13.41 -1.38 20.74
CA GLY A 22 14.05 -1.30 19.43
C GLY A 22 13.68 0.01 18.70
N PRO A 23 14.60 0.60 17.92
CA PRO A 23 14.40 1.92 17.34
C PRO A 23 13.38 1.88 16.20
N ARG A 24 12.28 2.61 16.40
CA ARG A 24 11.34 3.08 15.39
C ARG A 24 12.11 3.83 14.29
N ARG A 25 12.50 3.14 13.22
CA ARG A 25 12.99 3.79 12.00
C ARG A 25 11.79 4.39 11.28
N ALA A 26 11.64 5.69 11.48
CA ALA A 26 10.76 6.57 10.74
C ALA A 26 11.02 6.44 9.23
N LEU A 27 10.04 5.92 8.49
CA LEU A 27 10.00 5.99 7.03
C LEU A 27 9.21 7.25 6.63
N THR A 28 9.78 8.42 6.91
CA THR A 28 9.42 9.67 6.24
C THR A 28 10.14 9.71 4.91
N LEU A 29 9.49 9.22 3.84
CA LEU A 29 9.77 9.69 2.49
C LEU A 29 8.45 10.09 1.83
N ALA A 30 8.30 11.40 1.81
CA ALA A 30 7.21 12.18 1.30
C ALA A 30 7.07 12.06 -0.21
N LEU A 31 5.83 11.99 -0.69
CA LEU A 31 5.48 12.44 -2.05
C LEU A 31 5.44 13.99 -2.16
N ALA A 32 6.08 14.69 -1.21
CA ALA A 32 6.21 16.15 -1.15
C ALA A 32 7.67 16.66 -1.08
N ALA A 33 8.68 15.81 -1.31
CA ALA A 33 10.08 16.23 -1.43
C ALA A 33 10.70 15.77 -2.77
N LEU A 34 10.10 16.20 -3.89
CA LEU A 34 10.66 16.01 -5.25
C LEU A 34 11.47 17.23 -5.74
N VAL A 35 12.14 17.94 -4.83
CA VAL A 35 13.09 19.01 -5.17
C VAL A 35 14.37 18.76 -4.38
N CYS A 36 15.46 18.51 -5.11
CA CYS A 36 16.85 18.35 -4.66
C CYS A 36 17.24 17.02 -3.97
N ALA A 37 17.53 16.00 -4.80
CA ALA A 37 18.46 14.93 -4.44
C ALA A 37 19.71 15.01 -5.35
N PRO A 38 20.92 14.78 -4.82
CA PRO A 38 22.17 14.92 -5.57
C PRO A 38 22.34 13.79 -6.61
N LEU A 39 22.88 14.15 -7.77
CA LEU A 39 23.30 13.24 -8.83
C LEU A 39 24.26 12.17 -8.27
N ARG A 40 23.83 10.90 -8.25
CA ARG A 40 24.75 9.78 -8.06
C ARG A 40 25.32 9.37 -9.42
N LEU A 41 26.65 9.45 -9.56
CA LEU A 41 27.38 8.86 -10.68
C LEU A 41 27.31 7.33 -10.55
N ALA A 42 26.65 6.69 -11.51
CA ALA A 42 26.51 5.24 -11.59
C ALA A 42 27.66 4.61 -12.41
N SER A 43 28.09 3.42 -12.00
CA SER A 43 29.19 2.66 -12.62
C SER A 43 28.78 2.02 -13.96
N ALA A 44 29.68 2.05 -14.94
CA ALA A 44 29.41 1.72 -16.35
C ALA A 44 28.83 0.33 -16.66
N THR A 45 29.02 -0.69 -15.81
CA THR A 45 28.43 -2.02 -15.99
C THR A 45 27.01 -2.13 -15.40
N GLY A 46 26.67 -1.30 -14.42
CA GLY A 46 25.31 -1.16 -13.88
C GLY A 46 24.42 -0.30 -14.77
N ASN A 47 25.00 0.64 -15.52
CA ASN A 47 24.24 1.54 -16.38
C ASN A 47 23.50 0.81 -17.50
N ALA A 48 24.12 -0.13 -18.21
CA ALA A 48 23.46 -0.75 -19.37
C ALA A 48 22.21 -1.59 -19.00
N ALA A 49 22.23 -2.27 -17.85
CA ALA A 49 21.09 -3.04 -17.35
C ALA A 49 19.97 -2.14 -16.79
N ALA A 50 20.35 -1.07 -16.07
CA ALA A 50 19.43 -0.06 -15.58
C ALA A 50 18.79 0.73 -16.74
N ASP A 51 19.58 1.11 -17.76
CA ASP A 51 19.13 1.79 -18.98
C ASP A 51 18.12 0.94 -19.74
N ASP A 52 18.33 -0.39 -19.80
CA ASP A 52 17.40 -1.30 -20.44
C ASP A 52 16.10 -1.48 -19.64
N ARG A 53 16.18 -1.58 -18.32
CA ARG A 53 15.02 -1.63 -17.43
C ARG A 53 14.17 -0.38 -17.60
N ASP A 54 14.78 0.79 -17.50
CA ASP A 54 14.09 2.07 -17.55
C ASP A 54 13.46 2.30 -18.93
N ALA A 55 14.15 1.91 -20.01
CA ALA A 55 13.59 1.94 -21.36
C ALA A 55 12.35 1.05 -21.50
N ILE A 56 12.36 -0.16 -20.90
CA ILE A 56 11.19 -1.05 -20.89
C ILE A 56 10.04 -0.42 -20.10
N ILE A 57 10.29 0.09 -18.91
CA ILE A 57 9.25 0.72 -18.07
C ILE A 57 8.65 1.92 -18.80
N ARG A 58 9.46 2.82 -19.34
CA ARG A 58 8.97 3.98 -20.12
C ARG A 58 8.07 3.54 -21.28
N ARG A 59 8.48 2.50 -22.02
CA ARG A 59 7.68 1.97 -23.14
C ARG A 59 6.32 1.44 -22.68
N VAL A 60 6.28 0.73 -21.55
CA VAL A 60 5.01 0.22 -20.98
C VAL A 60 4.10 1.36 -20.53
N PHE A 61 4.65 2.43 -19.92
CA PHE A 61 3.88 3.59 -19.48
C PHE A 61 3.44 4.51 -20.63
N GLN A 62 4.14 4.49 -21.76
CA GLN A 62 3.73 5.17 -22.99
C GLN A 62 2.68 4.38 -23.80
N ALA A 63 2.56 3.07 -23.57
CA ALA A 63 1.60 2.24 -24.28
C ALA A 63 0.16 2.62 -23.93
N ASP A 64 -0.76 2.38 -24.86
CA ASP A 64 -2.20 2.45 -24.57
C ASP A 64 -2.59 1.32 -23.60
N LEU A 65 -3.19 1.68 -22.47
CA LEU A 65 -3.60 0.73 -21.43
C LEU A 65 -4.58 -0.31 -21.99
N ALA A 66 -5.44 0.06 -22.94
CA ALA A 66 -6.40 -0.86 -23.57
C ALA A 66 -5.71 -2.00 -24.35
N ARG A 67 -4.43 -1.85 -24.70
CA ARG A 67 -3.63 -2.88 -25.37
C ARG A 67 -2.95 -3.84 -24.41
N LEU A 68 -2.85 -3.49 -23.13
CA LEU A 68 -2.28 -4.37 -22.11
C LEU A 68 -3.33 -5.41 -21.71
N ARG A 69 -3.10 -6.67 -22.09
CA ARG A 69 -4.02 -7.77 -21.75
C ARG A 69 -3.56 -8.42 -20.46
N PHE A 70 -4.44 -8.47 -19.48
CA PHE A 70 -4.23 -9.28 -18.28
C PHE A 70 -4.10 -10.76 -18.66
N GLY A 71 -3.25 -11.51 -17.94
CA GLY A 71 -2.92 -12.90 -18.28
C GLY A 71 -2.24 -13.64 -17.13
N ALA A 72 -1.88 -14.91 -17.37
CA ALA A 72 -1.36 -15.79 -16.32
C ALA A 72 -0.08 -15.26 -15.65
N ASP A 73 0.83 -14.68 -16.42
CA ASP A 73 2.05 -14.04 -15.89
C ASP A 73 1.70 -12.91 -14.92
N HIS A 74 0.78 -12.02 -15.33
CA HIS A 74 0.32 -10.92 -14.50
C HIS A 74 -0.33 -11.44 -13.21
N ALA A 75 -1.17 -12.48 -13.29
CA ALA A 75 -1.78 -13.09 -12.11
C ALA A 75 -0.75 -13.67 -11.14
N ARG A 76 0.32 -14.31 -11.63
CA ARG A 76 1.42 -14.80 -10.78
C ARG A 76 2.13 -13.66 -10.07
N LEU A 77 2.43 -12.58 -10.77
CA LEU A 77 3.09 -11.40 -10.19
C LEU A 77 2.18 -10.65 -9.20
N MET A 78 0.89 -10.47 -9.50
CA MET A 78 -0.09 -9.83 -8.61
C MET A 78 -0.14 -10.51 -7.24
N ARG A 79 -0.17 -11.85 -7.21
CA ARG A 79 -0.14 -12.64 -5.96
C ARG A 79 1.13 -12.42 -5.14
N GLY A 80 2.22 -12.06 -5.81
CA GLY A 80 3.49 -11.75 -5.19
C GLY A 80 3.55 -10.35 -4.58
N LEU A 81 2.66 -9.43 -4.92
CA LEU A 81 2.74 -8.03 -4.47
C LEU A 81 2.54 -7.89 -2.95
N GLY A 82 3.32 -6.98 -2.35
CA GLY A 82 3.16 -6.56 -0.96
C GLY A 82 2.33 -5.28 -0.85
N VAL A 83 1.33 -5.29 0.03
CA VAL A 83 0.55 -4.10 0.38
C VAL A 83 1.12 -3.43 1.63
N ILE A 84 1.19 -2.10 1.61
CA ILE A 84 1.59 -1.26 2.73
C ILE A 84 0.51 -0.21 3.02
N TRP A 85 0.55 0.36 4.22
CA TRP A 85 -0.21 1.58 4.52
C TRP A 85 0.63 2.80 4.15
N ILE A 86 0.08 3.69 3.33
CA ILE A 86 0.73 4.97 2.98
C ILE A 86 0.12 6.05 3.88
N PRO A 87 0.87 6.62 4.85
CA PRO A 87 0.33 7.53 5.87
C PRO A 87 0.26 8.99 5.39
N MET A 88 -0.22 9.23 4.17
CA MET A 88 -0.41 10.59 3.65
C MET A 88 -1.85 11.04 3.84
N GLU A 89 -2.04 12.22 4.44
CA GLU A 89 -3.38 12.79 4.74
C GLU A 89 -4.18 11.85 5.65
N SER A 90 -5.29 11.27 5.18
CA SER A 90 -6.05 10.25 5.93
C SER A 90 -5.39 8.86 5.85
N GLY A 91 -4.44 8.70 4.94
CA GLY A 91 -3.83 7.44 4.58
C GLY A 91 -4.70 6.61 3.63
N ALA A 92 -4.07 5.64 2.99
CA ALA A 92 -4.75 4.66 2.15
C ALA A 92 -3.83 3.45 1.91
N PRO A 93 -4.37 2.29 1.51
CA PRO A 93 -3.52 1.21 1.08
C PRO A 93 -2.83 1.51 -0.25
N GLY A 94 -1.57 1.10 -0.34
CA GLY A 94 -0.77 1.12 -1.55
C GLY A 94 0.06 -0.14 -1.69
N ILE A 95 0.80 -0.26 -2.79
CA ILE A 95 1.76 -1.35 -2.98
C ILE A 95 3.13 -0.87 -2.54
N GLU A 96 3.91 -1.78 -1.94
CA GLU A 96 5.33 -1.57 -1.68
C GLU A 96 6.04 -1.14 -2.97
N PHE A 97 6.58 0.09 -2.99
CA PHE A 97 7.13 0.68 -4.20
C PHE A 97 8.64 0.48 -4.30
N GLU A 98 9.36 0.29 -3.19
CA GLU A 98 10.81 0.04 -3.23
C GLU A 98 11.11 -1.41 -3.59
N HIS A 99 10.32 -2.37 -3.09
CA HIS A 99 10.50 -3.78 -3.42
C HIS A 99 9.14 -4.50 -3.51
N PRO A 100 8.34 -4.26 -4.57
CA PRO A 100 6.96 -4.75 -4.65
C PRO A 100 6.80 -6.25 -4.45
N LEU A 101 7.80 -7.04 -4.83
CA LEU A 101 7.77 -8.51 -4.76
C LEU A 101 8.55 -9.10 -3.58
N GLY A 102 9.02 -8.29 -2.61
CA GLY A 102 9.69 -8.82 -1.41
C GLY A 102 10.67 -7.84 -0.79
N SER A 103 11.78 -8.33 -0.26
CA SER A 103 12.89 -7.50 0.23
C SER A 103 14.12 -7.82 -0.64
N GLY A 104 14.32 -7.12 -1.75
CA GLY A 104 15.45 -7.35 -2.65
C GLY A 104 15.14 -7.17 -4.14
N ASP A 105 15.87 -7.89 -5.00
CA ASP A 105 15.75 -7.76 -6.45
C ASP A 105 14.33 -8.12 -6.95
N SER A 106 13.52 -7.09 -7.20
CA SER A 106 12.16 -7.25 -7.72
C SER A 106 12.12 -7.91 -9.09
N VAL A 107 13.14 -7.71 -9.93
CA VAL A 107 13.20 -8.37 -11.26
C VAL A 107 13.56 -9.84 -11.09
N GLY A 108 14.52 -10.17 -10.23
CA GLY A 108 14.86 -11.56 -9.89
C GLY A 108 13.68 -12.31 -9.24
N ALA A 109 12.92 -11.64 -8.37
CA ALA A 109 11.69 -12.19 -7.80
C ALA A 109 10.61 -12.42 -8.88
N ALA A 110 10.44 -11.47 -9.81
CA ALA A 110 9.54 -11.65 -10.95
C ALA A 110 9.97 -12.82 -11.84
N MET A 111 11.26 -12.95 -12.15
CA MET A 111 11.81 -14.09 -12.91
C MET A 111 11.49 -15.42 -12.23
N THR A 112 11.66 -15.50 -10.91
CA THR A 112 11.35 -16.68 -10.11
C THR A 112 9.86 -17.03 -10.17
N LEU A 113 8.98 -16.04 -9.97
CA LEU A 113 7.52 -16.25 -10.00
C LEU A 113 7.02 -16.64 -11.40
N LEU A 114 7.66 -16.15 -12.46
CA LEU A 114 7.32 -16.46 -13.84
C LEU A 114 7.95 -17.77 -14.33
N GLY A 115 9.00 -18.26 -13.66
CA GLY A 115 9.76 -19.43 -14.10
C GLY A 115 10.56 -19.14 -15.38
N THR A 116 11.17 -17.96 -15.49
CA THR A 116 11.91 -17.53 -16.69
C THR A 116 13.31 -17.02 -16.36
N ALA A 117 14.24 -17.21 -17.29
CA ALA A 117 15.56 -16.58 -17.27
C ALA A 117 15.59 -15.25 -18.04
N ASP A 118 14.50 -14.88 -18.73
CA ASP A 118 14.41 -13.64 -19.51
C ASP A 118 14.11 -12.44 -18.60
N ARG A 119 15.17 -11.71 -18.24
CA ARG A 119 15.10 -10.48 -17.44
C ARG A 119 14.24 -9.39 -18.11
N ARG A 120 14.30 -9.26 -19.45
CA ARG A 120 13.52 -8.23 -20.19
C ARG A 120 12.04 -8.55 -20.15
N LEU A 121 11.67 -9.83 -20.26
CA LEU A 121 10.28 -10.28 -20.09
C LEU A 121 9.79 -10.01 -18.67
N ALA A 122 10.56 -10.40 -17.65
CA ALA A 122 10.19 -10.19 -16.24
C ALA A 122 9.99 -8.70 -15.90
N THR A 123 10.94 -7.84 -16.32
CA THR A 123 10.82 -6.39 -16.16
C THR A 123 9.57 -5.84 -16.82
N ARG A 124 9.28 -6.26 -18.05
CA ARG A 124 8.10 -5.81 -18.80
C ARG A 124 6.81 -6.23 -18.10
N ARG A 125 6.69 -7.49 -17.68
CA ARG A 125 5.50 -8.01 -17.00
C ARG A 125 5.27 -7.32 -15.66
N LEU A 126 6.33 -7.03 -14.90
CA LEU A 126 6.21 -6.27 -13.66
C LEU A 126 5.82 -4.81 -13.90
N ALA A 127 6.35 -4.17 -14.95
CA ALA A 127 5.92 -2.83 -15.34
C ALA A 127 4.45 -2.81 -15.80
N GLU A 128 4.00 -3.84 -16.52
CA GLU A 128 2.60 -4.00 -16.93
C GLU A 128 1.68 -4.19 -15.71
N VAL A 129 2.12 -4.94 -14.70
CA VAL A 129 1.41 -5.07 -13.41
C VAL A 129 1.18 -3.71 -12.75
N CYS A 130 2.14 -2.78 -12.77
CA CYS A 130 1.95 -1.43 -12.23
C CYS A 130 0.75 -0.71 -12.86
N ARG A 131 0.44 -0.97 -14.12
CA ARG A 131 -0.65 -0.32 -14.84
C ARG A 131 -1.96 -1.11 -14.80
N LEU A 132 -1.87 -2.42 -14.73
CA LEU A 132 -3.02 -3.32 -14.70
C LEU A 132 -3.67 -3.41 -13.33
N LEU A 133 -2.93 -3.12 -12.25
CA LEU A 133 -3.40 -3.30 -10.87
C LEU A 133 -4.74 -2.58 -10.56
N PRO A 134 -4.95 -1.30 -10.91
CA PRO A 134 -6.23 -0.63 -10.64
C PRO A 134 -7.39 -1.33 -11.36
N GLY A 135 -7.22 -1.68 -12.64
CA GLY A 135 -8.22 -2.40 -13.42
C GLY A 135 -8.49 -3.80 -12.86
N TYR A 136 -7.44 -4.48 -12.40
CA TYR A 136 -7.54 -5.80 -11.77
C TYR A 136 -8.43 -5.74 -10.53
N VAL A 137 -8.13 -4.84 -9.58
CA VAL A 137 -8.90 -4.71 -8.34
C VAL A 137 -10.34 -4.28 -8.60
N ARG A 138 -10.55 -3.38 -9.57
CA ARG A 138 -11.88 -2.86 -9.92
C ARG A 138 -12.80 -3.91 -10.56
N ALA A 139 -12.27 -4.72 -11.48
CA ALA A 139 -13.12 -5.46 -12.42
C ALA A 139 -12.71 -6.91 -12.70
N VAL A 140 -11.45 -7.30 -12.48
CA VAL A 140 -10.95 -8.63 -12.90
C VAL A 140 -10.82 -9.59 -11.73
N GLY A 141 -10.24 -9.13 -10.61
CA GLY A 141 -10.01 -9.96 -9.43
C GLY A 141 -11.32 -10.32 -8.75
N ASP A 142 -11.80 -11.54 -9.00
CA ASP A 142 -12.98 -12.08 -8.33
C ASP A 142 -12.59 -12.88 -7.10
N LEU A 143 -13.17 -12.49 -5.96
CA LEU A 143 -12.99 -13.14 -4.68
C LEU A 143 -14.25 -12.95 -3.84
N ALA A 144 -14.83 -14.05 -3.39
CA ALA A 144 -16.00 -14.01 -2.52
C ALA A 144 -15.61 -13.56 -1.10
N PRO A 145 -16.51 -12.90 -0.34
CA PRO A 145 -16.35 -12.73 1.10
C PRO A 145 -16.05 -14.07 1.80
N GLY A 146 -15.20 -14.05 2.82
CA GLY A 146 -14.71 -15.26 3.47
C GLY A 146 -13.50 -15.00 4.35
N ARG A 147 -13.03 -16.05 5.02
CA ARG A 147 -11.82 -16.00 5.85
C ARG A 147 -10.62 -16.46 5.02
N TYR A 148 -9.61 -15.60 4.91
CA TYR A 148 -8.42 -15.85 4.08
C TYR A 148 -7.15 -15.66 4.89
N ALA A 149 -6.16 -16.51 4.67
CA ALA A 149 -4.83 -16.32 5.25
C ALA A 149 -4.06 -15.25 4.47
N LEU A 150 -3.39 -14.33 5.16
CA LEU A 150 -2.40 -13.47 4.54
C LEU A 150 -1.14 -14.30 4.22
N PRO A 151 -0.49 -14.07 3.05
CA PRO A 151 0.81 -14.65 2.77
C PRO A 151 1.79 -14.35 3.91
N ALA A 152 2.46 -15.38 4.45
CA ALA A 152 3.31 -15.24 5.63
C ALA A 152 4.37 -14.12 5.51
N PRO A 153 5.09 -13.96 4.38
CA PRO A 153 6.06 -12.88 4.22
C PRO A 153 5.45 -11.47 4.24
N ARG A 154 4.14 -11.34 4.08
CA ARG A 154 3.43 -10.05 3.99
C ARG A 154 2.78 -9.63 5.31
N ARG A 155 2.73 -10.52 6.31
CA ARG A 155 2.04 -10.25 7.59
C ARG A 155 2.68 -9.11 8.39
N ALA A 156 4.00 -8.95 8.31
CA ALA A 156 4.72 -7.91 9.06
C ALA A 156 4.30 -6.48 8.69
N ALA A 157 3.73 -6.27 7.50
CA ALA A 157 3.21 -4.96 7.09
C ALA A 157 1.91 -4.57 7.82
N PHE A 158 1.28 -5.49 8.55
CA PHE A 158 0.01 -5.30 9.25
C PHE A 158 0.20 -5.21 10.77
N ASP A 159 1.20 -4.45 11.19
CA ASP A 159 1.47 -4.09 12.60
C ASP A 159 0.96 -2.68 12.91
N PHE A 160 -0.32 -2.42 12.60
CA PHE A 160 -1.00 -1.17 12.91
C PHE A 160 -2.42 -1.46 13.42
N PRO A 161 -3.00 -0.61 14.29
CA PRO A 161 -4.30 -0.88 14.89
C PRO A 161 -5.42 -1.02 13.84
N ASP A 162 -6.45 -1.79 14.19
CA ASP A 162 -7.66 -1.98 13.39
C ASP A 162 -7.46 -2.54 11.96
N ASN A 163 -6.30 -3.11 11.64
CA ASN A 163 -6.04 -3.73 10.33
C ASN A 163 -6.93 -4.97 10.03
N GLY A 164 -7.54 -5.57 11.06
CA GLY A 164 -8.50 -6.67 10.95
C GLY A 164 -7.91 -8.07 10.74
N VAL A 165 -6.59 -8.22 10.80
CA VAL A 165 -5.87 -9.49 10.75
C VAL A 165 -5.83 -10.11 12.16
N ASP A 166 -6.23 -11.37 12.28
CA ASP A 166 -6.20 -12.12 13.55
C ASP A 166 -4.78 -12.59 13.91
N ALA A 167 -4.61 -13.08 15.14
CA ALA A 167 -3.32 -13.58 15.63
C ALA A 167 -2.77 -14.77 14.84
N GLN A 168 -3.61 -15.47 14.05
CA GLN A 168 -3.20 -16.56 13.18
C GLN A 168 -2.86 -16.07 11.76
N GLY A 169 -2.94 -14.76 11.50
CA GLY A 169 -2.67 -14.14 10.21
C GLY A 169 -3.79 -14.29 9.20
N HIS A 170 -5.04 -14.47 9.64
CA HIS A 170 -6.21 -14.48 8.76
C HIS A 170 -6.97 -13.16 8.81
N PHE A 171 -7.62 -12.84 7.70
CA PHE A 171 -8.49 -11.68 7.57
C PHE A 171 -9.89 -12.13 7.16
N GLN A 172 -10.90 -11.55 7.80
CA GLN A 172 -12.30 -11.73 7.41
C GLN A 172 -12.65 -10.72 6.30
N LEU A 173 -12.55 -11.16 5.05
CA LEU A 173 -13.01 -10.38 3.90
C LEU A 173 -14.55 -10.31 3.92
N ARG A 174 -15.07 -9.09 3.82
CA ARG A 174 -16.51 -8.78 3.81
C ARG A 174 -16.86 -8.04 2.53
N ARG A 175 -18.16 -8.01 2.20
CA ARG A 175 -18.66 -7.34 0.99
C ARG A 175 -18.30 -5.86 0.97
N GLU A 176 -18.33 -5.21 2.12
CA GLU A 176 -18.01 -3.79 2.28
C GLU A 176 -16.56 -3.49 1.89
N HIS A 177 -15.60 -4.37 2.24
CA HIS A 177 -14.21 -4.21 1.81
C HIS A 177 -14.10 -4.23 0.27
N LEU A 178 -14.79 -5.17 -0.39
CA LEU A 178 -14.77 -5.29 -1.84
C LEU A 178 -15.42 -4.09 -2.52
N ILE A 179 -16.54 -3.58 -1.99
CA ILE A 179 -17.19 -2.36 -2.50
C ILE A 179 -16.20 -1.20 -2.47
N LEU A 180 -15.52 -0.98 -1.36
CA LEU A 180 -14.58 0.12 -1.20
C LEU A 180 -13.35 -0.01 -2.10
N LEU A 181 -12.74 -1.20 -2.17
CA LEU A 181 -11.57 -1.43 -3.03
C LEU A 181 -11.90 -1.24 -4.51
N ARG A 182 -13.07 -1.68 -4.96
CA ARG A 182 -13.54 -1.50 -6.33
C ARG A 182 -13.88 -0.05 -6.66
N ALA A 183 -14.31 0.72 -5.67
CA ALA A 183 -14.61 2.15 -5.82
C ALA A 183 -13.37 3.05 -5.61
N ALA A 184 -12.22 2.48 -5.23
CA ALA A 184 -11.08 3.27 -4.83
C ALA A 184 -10.53 4.17 -5.97
N ASN A 185 -10.12 5.37 -5.57
CA ASN A 185 -9.47 6.34 -6.43
C ASN A 185 -7.97 6.03 -6.55
N TRP A 186 -7.64 5.20 -7.54
CA TRP A 186 -6.26 4.88 -7.87
C TRP A 186 -5.58 6.02 -8.63
N ARG A 187 -4.34 6.30 -8.26
CA ARG A 187 -3.41 7.24 -8.90
C ARG A 187 -2.28 6.42 -9.54
N GLU A 188 -2.23 6.41 -10.86
CA GLU A 188 -1.06 5.93 -11.61
C GLU A 188 0.02 7.02 -11.66
N ALA A 189 1.28 6.60 -11.79
CA ALA A 189 2.38 7.54 -12.00
C ALA A 189 2.20 8.28 -13.33
N GLY A 190 2.13 9.62 -13.27
CA GLY A 190 2.21 10.47 -14.45
C GLY A 190 3.64 10.54 -14.99
N LYS A 191 3.84 11.32 -16.06
CA LYS A 191 5.16 11.44 -16.71
C LYS A 191 6.26 11.92 -15.75
N ARG A 192 5.94 12.88 -14.87
CA ARG A 192 6.92 13.45 -13.93
C ARG A 192 7.24 12.48 -12.81
N GLU A 193 6.22 11.82 -12.28
CA GLU A 193 6.32 10.82 -11.22
C GLU A 193 7.13 9.62 -11.70
N LEU A 194 6.87 9.15 -12.92
CA LEU A 194 7.63 8.08 -13.56
C LEU A 194 9.12 8.39 -13.61
N GLU A 195 9.52 9.54 -14.17
CA GLU A 195 10.93 9.92 -14.26
C GLU A 195 11.58 10.13 -12.88
N SER A 196 10.77 10.47 -11.88
CA SER A 196 11.26 10.59 -10.51
C SER A 196 11.56 9.22 -9.92
N VAL A 197 10.64 8.26 -10.06
CA VAL A 197 10.83 6.87 -9.62
C VAL A 197 12.04 6.23 -10.30
N LEU A 198 12.19 6.40 -11.61
CA LEU A 198 13.32 5.83 -12.35
C LEU A 198 14.67 6.39 -11.87
N ARG A 199 14.71 7.67 -11.46
CA ARG A 199 15.92 8.30 -10.91
C ARG A 199 16.35 7.71 -9.57
N GLU A 200 15.42 7.22 -8.75
CA GLU A 200 15.73 6.60 -7.46
C GLU A 200 16.44 5.23 -7.61
N GLY A 201 16.35 4.63 -8.79
CA GLY A 201 17.13 3.45 -9.18
C GLY A 201 16.30 2.15 -9.24
N GLU A 202 17.02 1.02 -9.33
CA GLU A 202 16.42 -0.27 -9.72
C GLU A 202 15.43 -0.85 -8.71
N ALA A 203 15.58 -0.48 -7.43
CA ALA A 203 14.64 -0.88 -6.38
C ALA A 203 13.25 -0.34 -6.70
N TYR A 204 13.12 0.96 -6.93
CA TYR A 204 11.84 1.66 -6.98
C TYR A 204 11.01 1.40 -8.25
N TRP A 205 9.74 1.05 -8.08
CA TRP A 205 8.77 0.81 -9.16
C TRP A 205 7.65 1.85 -9.16
N PRO A 206 7.12 2.22 -10.34
CA PRO A 206 6.03 3.20 -10.46
C PRO A 206 4.69 2.55 -10.12
N MET A 207 4.59 1.96 -8.92
CA MET A 207 3.39 1.32 -8.42
C MET A 207 2.28 2.36 -8.21
N PRO A 208 1.04 2.05 -8.58
CA PRO A 208 -0.06 2.95 -8.33
C PRO A 208 -0.45 2.88 -6.85
N LEU A 209 -1.05 3.95 -6.36
CA LEU A 209 -1.52 4.06 -5.00
C LEU A 209 -2.97 4.54 -4.97
N ILE A 210 -3.68 4.26 -3.88
CA ILE A 210 -4.99 4.87 -3.64
C ILE A 210 -4.76 6.27 -3.07
N ASP A 211 -5.52 7.25 -3.56
CA ASP A 211 -5.43 8.63 -3.12
C ASP A 211 -5.71 8.76 -1.61
N GLY A 212 -4.69 9.11 -0.81
CA GLY A 212 -4.80 9.23 0.66
C GLY A 212 -5.63 10.43 1.13
N LYS A 213 -5.90 11.41 0.26
CA LYS A 213 -6.76 12.56 0.57
C LYS A 213 -8.22 12.25 0.25
N ARG A 214 -8.46 11.53 -0.85
CA ARG A 214 -9.79 11.26 -1.40
C ARG A 214 -9.88 9.81 -1.91
N PRO A 215 -9.85 8.81 -1.01
CA PRO A 215 -9.69 7.41 -1.41
C PRO A 215 -10.89 6.82 -2.13
N TYR A 216 -12.10 7.37 -1.97
CA TYR A 216 -13.35 6.75 -2.43
C TYR A 216 -14.32 7.68 -3.17
N GLY A 217 -13.90 8.91 -3.49
CA GLY A 217 -14.77 9.93 -4.07
C GLY A 217 -14.11 11.31 -4.06
N ASP A 218 -14.90 12.37 -3.88
CA ASP A 218 -14.43 13.76 -3.93
C ASP A 218 -14.49 14.49 -2.58
N SER A 219 -15.03 13.84 -1.55
CA SER A 219 -15.12 14.41 -0.21
C SER A 219 -13.75 14.40 0.49
N SER A 220 -13.40 15.51 1.12
CA SER A 220 -12.24 15.56 2.05
C SER A 220 -12.51 14.75 3.33
N TYR A 221 -13.78 14.49 3.66
CA TYR A 221 -14.17 13.60 4.75
C TYR A 221 -14.63 12.27 4.15
N TYR A 222 -13.69 11.33 4.06
CA TYR A 222 -13.83 10.11 3.25
C TYR A 222 -14.99 9.20 3.72
N GLN A 223 -15.39 9.30 5.00
CA GLN A 223 -16.52 8.57 5.57
C GLN A 223 -17.83 8.87 4.84
N ILE A 224 -18.03 10.10 4.32
CA ILE A 224 -19.23 10.46 3.55
C ILE A 224 -19.32 9.63 2.26
N ASP A 225 -18.21 9.52 1.53
CA ASP A 225 -18.18 8.76 0.27
C ASP A 225 -18.27 7.26 0.55
N MET A 226 -17.60 6.75 1.58
CA MET A 226 -17.77 5.37 2.04
C MET A 226 -19.23 5.06 2.36
N ALA A 227 -19.89 5.91 3.14
CA ALA A 227 -21.30 5.75 3.51
C ALA A 227 -22.22 5.69 2.28
N ARG A 228 -21.97 6.55 1.28
CA ARG A 228 -22.71 6.55 0.01
C ARG A 228 -22.49 5.25 -0.77
N LEU A 229 -21.23 4.83 -0.93
CA LEU A 229 -20.87 3.58 -1.63
C LEU A 229 -21.47 2.33 -0.98
N LEU A 230 -21.57 2.34 0.35
CA LEU A 230 -22.17 1.26 1.14
C LEU A 230 -23.71 1.33 1.19
N GLY A 231 -24.34 2.22 0.38
CA GLY A 231 -25.80 2.32 0.25
C GLY A 231 -26.49 2.96 1.46
N ARG A 232 -25.75 3.68 2.30
CA ARG A 232 -26.28 4.30 3.53
C ARG A 232 -25.79 5.75 3.61
N PRO A 233 -26.10 6.68 2.71
CA PRO A 233 -25.61 8.05 2.83
C PRO A 233 -25.94 8.69 4.19
N TYR A 234 -25.16 9.66 4.63
CA TYR A 234 -25.52 10.49 5.79
C TYR A 234 -26.75 11.36 5.44
N PRO A 235 -27.64 11.65 6.40
CA PRO A 235 -28.66 12.66 6.20
C PRO A 235 -28.00 14.03 5.97
N LEU A 236 -28.68 14.90 5.23
CA LEU A 236 -28.21 16.26 4.98
C LEU A 236 -28.93 17.25 5.90
N ASP A 237 -28.23 18.30 6.31
CA ASP A 237 -28.84 19.45 6.97
C ASP A 237 -29.56 20.36 5.96
N ALA A 238 -30.18 21.44 6.45
CA ALA A 238 -30.89 22.41 5.62
C ALA A 238 -30.00 23.14 4.58
N LYS A 239 -28.67 23.08 4.74
CA LYS A 239 -27.69 23.68 3.84
C LYS A 239 -27.08 22.66 2.87
N GLY A 240 -27.48 21.40 2.96
CA GLY A 240 -26.97 20.31 2.12
C GLY A 240 -25.67 19.67 2.63
N TYR A 241 -25.23 19.97 3.85
CA TYR A 241 -24.06 19.33 4.44
C TYR A 241 -24.44 18.02 5.13
N ALA A 242 -23.55 17.02 5.04
CA ALA A 242 -23.74 15.75 5.73
C ALA A 242 -23.72 15.96 7.25
N VAL A 243 -24.77 15.49 7.92
CA VAL A 243 -24.83 15.43 9.38
C VAL A 243 -24.20 14.11 9.82
N THR A 244 -22.96 14.18 10.33
CA THR A 244 -22.19 13.00 10.72
C THR A 244 -22.58 12.49 12.11
N ASP A 245 -22.19 11.24 12.40
CA ASP A 245 -22.42 10.56 13.68
C ASP A 245 -21.10 9.91 14.13
N PRO A 246 -20.53 10.29 15.29
CA PRO A 246 -19.22 9.79 15.71
C PRO A 246 -19.11 8.27 15.78
N ALA A 247 -20.18 7.58 16.20
CA ALA A 247 -20.17 6.12 16.28
C ALA A 247 -20.13 5.48 14.88
N ARG A 248 -20.79 6.09 13.90
CA ARG A 248 -20.73 5.70 12.49
C ARG A 248 -19.39 6.05 11.86
N ASP A 249 -18.83 7.22 12.15
CA ASP A 249 -17.53 7.63 11.64
C ASP A 249 -16.44 6.66 12.09
N ALA A 250 -16.41 6.30 13.38
CA ALA A 250 -15.47 5.33 13.91
C ALA A 250 -15.61 3.92 13.29
N ARG A 251 -16.84 3.52 12.93
CA ARG A 251 -17.07 2.24 12.21
C ARG A 251 -16.52 2.26 10.80
N LEU A 252 -16.70 3.37 10.08
CA LEU A 252 -16.20 3.55 8.72
C LEU A 252 -14.68 3.71 8.70
N GLU A 253 -14.12 4.40 9.68
CA GLU A 253 -12.67 4.50 9.87
C GLU A 253 -12.03 3.13 10.09
N ARG A 254 -12.56 2.29 10.99
CA ARG A 254 -12.06 0.91 11.13
C ARG A 254 -12.15 0.12 9.83
N LEU A 255 -13.24 0.30 9.08
CA LEU A 255 -13.40 -0.34 7.78
C LEU A 255 -12.36 0.15 6.76
N HIS A 256 -11.99 1.43 6.81
CA HIS A 256 -10.95 2.03 5.98
C HIS A 256 -9.57 1.43 6.29
N TRP A 257 -9.18 1.32 7.57
CA TRP A 257 -7.93 0.67 7.97
C TRP A 257 -7.86 -0.80 7.49
N GLN A 258 -8.98 -1.51 7.54
CA GLN A 258 -9.08 -2.90 7.07
C GLN A 258 -8.91 -3.06 5.56
N THR A 259 -9.01 -1.97 4.77
CA THR A 259 -8.87 -2.07 3.31
C THR A 259 -7.47 -2.47 2.87
N ALA A 260 -6.44 -2.26 3.68
CA ALA A 260 -5.09 -2.74 3.37
C ALA A 260 -5.00 -4.28 3.41
N ALA A 261 -5.49 -4.90 4.48
CA ALA A 261 -5.51 -6.35 4.59
C ALA A 261 -6.44 -6.97 3.53
N ALA A 262 -7.57 -6.30 3.26
CA ALA A 262 -8.47 -6.70 2.19
C ALA A 262 -7.79 -6.68 0.81
N LEU A 263 -7.03 -5.62 0.50
CA LEU A 263 -6.29 -5.52 -0.76
C LEU A 263 -5.26 -6.64 -0.85
N GLN A 264 -4.49 -6.89 0.22
CA GLN A 264 -3.49 -7.97 0.22
C GLN A 264 -4.12 -9.34 -0.03
N VAL A 265 -5.29 -9.60 0.55
CA VAL A 265 -6.07 -10.83 0.33
C VAL A 265 -6.59 -10.93 -1.10
N VAL A 266 -7.11 -9.83 -1.67
CA VAL A 266 -7.55 -9.80 -3.08
C VAL A 266 -6.40 -10.11 -4.01
N LEU A 267 -5.21 -9.53 -3.80
CA LEU A 267 -4.05 -9.81 -4.63
C LEU A 267 -3.58 -11.26 -4.52
N ALA A 268 -3.57 -11.81 -3.30
CA ALA A 268 -3.08 -13.17 -3.04
C ALA A 268 -4.03 -14.27 -3.55
N HIS A 269 -5.35 -14.06 -3.46
CA HIS A 269 -6.34 -15.14 -3.59
C HIS A 269 -7.33 -14.98 -4.74
N ALA A 270 -7.51 -13.78 -5.28
CA ALA A 270 -8.50 -13.59 -6.34
C ALA A 270 -8.16 -14.39 -7.59
N ARG A 271 -9.21 -14.82 -8.27
CA ARG A 271 -9.14 -15.47 -9.58
C ARG A 271 -9.40 -14.42 -10.65
N ALA A 272 -8.79 -14.62 -11.81
CA ALA A 272 -8.82 -13.72 -12.95
C ALA A 272 -8.75 -14.51 -14.24
#